data_AF-A0A9X1U6X0-F1
#
_entry.id   AF-A0A9X1U6X0-F1
#
_cell.length_a   1.000
_cell.length_b   1.000
_cell.length_c   1.000
_cell.angle_alpha   90.00
_cell.angle_beta   90.00
_cell.angle_gamma   90.00
#
_symmetry.space_group_name_H-M   'P 1'
#
loop_
_entity.id
_entity.type
_entity.pdbx_description
1 polymer ?
#
loop_
_entity_poly.entity_id
_entity_poly.type
_entity_poly.pdbx_seq_one_letter_code
_entity_poly.pdbx_strand_id
1 'polypeptide(L)'
;MITPSDIRMVQKTLGQPYDDDTVKELYLDACDDFTDYFSELHLGLMEKWWKEHPEVRHGMQTPECTMATSGRAAQIAEEWVREEYINGPLREYYAKHPEPFGGEEDDRWVPEEDEDDLNDPDNWAREEQQYLF
;
A
#
# COMPACT_ATOMS: atom_id res chain seq x y z
N MET A 1 -3.15 1.98 -2.15
CA MET A 1 -2.42 2.78 -3.16
C MET A 1 -1.05 3.22 -2.64
N ILE A 2 -0.04 3.30 -3.52
CA ILE A 2 1.27 3.90 -3.19
C ILE A 2 1.15 5.42 -3.06
N THR A 3 2.10 6.05 -2.36
CA THR A 3 2.12 7.50 -2.15
C THR A 3 3.44 8.13 -2.62
N PRO A 4 3.48 9.46 -2.87
CA PRO A 4 4.75 10.17 -3.12
C PRO A 4 5.78 9.98 -2.00
N SER A 5 5.33 9.84 -0.75
CA SER A 5 6.19 9.57 0.40
C SER A 5 6.86 8.20 0.32
N ASP A 6 6.13 7.18 -0.14
CA ASP A 6 6.69 5.84 -0.36
C ASP A 6 7.78 5.88 -1.43
N ILE A 7 7.51 6.54 -2.56
CA ILE A 7 8.47 6.71 -3.66
C ILE A 7 9.70 7.46 -3.17
N ARG A 8 9.53 8.56 -2.44
CA ARG A 8 10.65 9.33 -1.86
C ARG A 8 11.53 8.47 -0.96
N MET A 9 10.92 7.68 -0.10
CA MET A 9 11.65 6.76 0.78
C MET A 9 12.47 5.76 -0.04
N VAL A 10 11.86 5.13 -1.06
CA VAL A 10 12.54 4.18 -1.93
C VAL A 10 13.71 4.85 -2.65
N GLN A 11 13.47 5.96 -3.35
CA GLN A 11 14.50 6.71 -4.08
C GLN A 11 15.68 7.10 -3.17
N LYS A 12 15.38 7.57 -1.95
CA LYS A 12 16.41 7.88 -0.94
C LYS A 12 17.22 6.64 -0.55
N THR A 13 16.58 5.51 -0.28
CA THR A 13 17.26 4.24 0.07
C THR A 13 18.15 3.76 -1.07
N LEU A 14 17.68 3.92 -2.31
CA LEU A 14 18.43 3.53 -3.50
C LEU A 14 19.56 4.51 -3.87
N GLY A 15 19.70 5.63 -3.16
CA GLY A 15 20.65 6.70 -3.51
C GLY A 15 20.33 7.39 -4.84
N GLN A 16 19.08 7.32 -5.29
CA GLN A 16 18.58 7.92 -6.53
C GLN A 16 17.99 9.32 -6.26
N PRO A 17 17.76 10.16 -7.28
CA PRO A 17 17.15 11.48 -7.09
C PRO A 17 15.77 11.40 -6.43
N TYR A 18 15.55 12.21 -5.38
CA TYR A 18 14.32 12.20 -4.57
C TYR A 18 13.75 13.60 -4.31
N ASP A 19 14.12 14.58 -5.14
CA ASP A 19 13.52 15.92 -5.10
C ASP A 19 12.03 15.88 -5.48
N ASP A 20 11.31 16.97 -5.20
CA ASP A 20 9.86 17.04 -5.35
C ASP A 20 9.39 16.78 -6.80
N ASP A 21 10.14 17.25 -7.80
CA ASP A 21 9.76 17.09 -9.21
C ASP A 21 9.97 15.63 -9.65
N THR A 22 11.12 15.02 -9.33
CA THR A 22 11.38 13.61 -9.61
C THR A 22 10.35 12.69 -8.94
N VAL A 23 10.06 12.91 -7.65
CA VAL A 23 9.09 12.09 -6.91
C VAL A 23 7.69 12.23 -7.50
N LYS A 24 7.32 13.44 -7.96
CA LYS A 24 6.03 13.69 -8.59
C LYS A 24 5.91 12.98 -9.94
N GLU A 25 6.95 13.02 -10.77
CA GLU A 25 6.97 12.34 -12.07
C GLU A 25 6.78 10.84 -11.90
N LEU A 26 7.60 10.20 -11.04
CA LEU A 26 7.48 8.77 -10.75
C LEU A 26 6.13 8.38 -10.15
N TYR A 27 5.53 9.26 -9.34
CA TYR A 27 4.19 9.02 -8.79
C TYR A 27 3.12 9.05 -9.88
N LEU A 28 3.22 9.98 -10.82
CA LEU A 28 2.29 10.05 -11.94
C LEU A 28 2.44 8.84 -12.86
N ASP A 29 3.66 8.42 -13.17
CA ASP A 29 3.93 7.21 -13.95
C ASP A 29 3.29 5.98 -13.29
N ALA A 30 3.47 5.82 -11.98
CA ALA A 30 2.86 4.72 -11.25
C ALA A 30 1.32 4.78 -11.19
N CYS A 31 0.73 5.99 -11.21
CA CYS A 31 -0.72 6.18 -11.31
C CYS A 31 -1.26 5.82 -12.69
N ASP A 32 -0.54 6.15 -13.75
CA ASP A 32 -0.89 5.82 -15.12
C ASP A 32 -0.81 4.29 -15.32
N ASP A 33 0.30 3.66 -14.90
CA ASP A 33 0.47 2.21 -14.93
C ASP A 33 -0.62 1.47 -14.12
N PHE A 34 -0.96 1.99 -12.94
CA PHE A 34 -2.07 1.46 -12.15
C PHE A 34 -3.37 1.48 -12.95
N THR A 35 -3.67 2.61 -13.60
CA THR A 35 -4.94 2.83 -14.31
C THR A 35 -5.02 1.91 -15.54
N ASP A 36 -3.93 1.77 -16.28
CA ASP A 36 -3.87 0.90 -17.45
C ASP A 36 -4.06 -0.57 -17.05
N TYR A 37 -3.30 -1.04 -16.06
CA TYR A 37 -3.39 -2.45 -15.64
C TYR A 37 -4.71 -2.76 -14.93
N PHE A 38 -5.22 -1.84 -14.11
CA PHE A 38 -6.57 -1.93 -13.53
C PHE A 38 -7.63 -2.09 -14.61
N SER A 39 -7.56 -1.27 -15.67
CA SER A 39 -8.57 -1.28 -16.74
C SER A 39 -8.55 -2.60 -17.50
N GLU A 40 -7.37 -3.12 -17.81
CA GLU A 40 -7.21 -4.44 -18.44
C GLU A 40 -7.80 -5.56 -17.57
N LEU A 41 -7.41 -5.59 -16.28
CA LEU A 41 -7.90 -6.59 -15.33
C LEU A 41 -9.41 -6.51 -15.15
N HIS A 42 -9.96 -5.31 -14.99
CA HIS A 42 -11.38 -5.11 -14.77
C HIS A 42 -12.20 -5.55 -15.99
N LEU A 43 -11.78 -5.18 -17.20
CA LEU A 43 -12.42 -5.64 -18.43
C LEU A 43 -12.36 -7.16 -18.57
N GLY A 44 -11.21 -7.78 -18.26
CA GLY A 44 -11.05 -9.23 -18.30
C GLY A 44 -11.95 -9.96 -17.29
N LEU A 45 -12.08 -9.42 -16.07
CA LEU A 45 -12.98 -9.95 -15.03
C LEU A 45 -14.45 -9.80 -15.43
N MET A 46 -14.83 -8.66 -16.03
CA MET A 46 -16.19 -8.48 -16.56
C MET A 46 -16.49 -9.45 -17.70
N GLU A 47 -15.56 -9.64 -18.64
CA GLU A 47 -15.74 -10.58 -19.74
C GLU A 47 -15.90 -12.02 -19.22
N LYS A 48 -15.09 -12.43 -18.23
CA LYS A 48 -15.22 -13.72 -17.57
C LYS A 48 -16.60 -13.86 -16.92
N TRP A 49 -17.04 -12.85 -16.18
CA TRP A 49 -18.34 -12.87 -15.54
C TRP A 49 -19.49 -13.02 -16.55
N TRP A 50 -19.46 -12.28 -17.66
CA TRP A 50 -20.48 -12.41 -18.72
C TRP A 50 -20.51 -13.79 -19.37
N LYS A 51 -19.37 -14.47 -19.47
CA LYS A 51 -19.30 -15.86 -19.96
C LYS A 51 -19.94 -16.85 -18.98
N GLU A 52 -19.79 -16.59 -17.68
CA GLU A 52 -20.36 -17.42 -16.61
C GLU A 52 -21.86 -17.16 -16.41
N HIS A 53 -22.35 -15.98 -16.80
CA HIS A 53 -23.74 -15.54 -16.66
C HIS A 53 -24.41 -15.18 -18.01
N PRO A 54 -24.54 -16.15 -18.95
CA PRO A 54 -25.13 -15.89 -20.27
C PRO A 54 -26.60 -15.48 -20.21
N GLU A 55 -27.31 -15.75 -19.11
CA GLU A 55 -28.67 -15.29 -18.85
C GLU A 55 -28.77 -13.77 -18.69
N VAL A 56 -27.65 -13.11 -18.33
CA VAL A 56 -27.55 -11.65 -18.14
C VAL A 56 -26.91 -10.97 -19.35
N ARG A 57 -26.64 -11.68 -20.44
CA ARG A 57 -25.85 -11.21 -21.61
C ARG A 57 -26.42 -9.99 -22.35
N HIS A 58 -27.62 -9.54 -21.99
CA HIS A 58 -28.27 -8.32 -22.50
C HIS A 58 -28.65 -7.31 -21.39
N GLY A 59 -28.26 -7.57 -20.14
CA GLY A 59 -28.47 -6.70 -19.00
C GLY A 59 -27.16 -6.07 -18.52
N MET A 60 -27.27 -4.94 -17.82
CA MET A 60 -26.14 -4.39 -17.07
C MET A 60 -25.81 -5.34 -15.90
N GLN A 61 -24.51 -5.46 -15.57
CA GLN A 61 -24.12 -6.09 -14.31
C GLN A 61 -24.86 -5.44 -13.14
N THR A 62 -25.16 -6.22 -12.10
CA THR A 62 -25.65 -5.60 -10.88
C THR A 62 -24.53 -4.75 -10.26
N PRO A 63 -24.87 -3.63 -9.59
CA PRO A 63 -23.86 -2.77 -8.95
C PRO A 63 -22.90 -3.55 -8.04
N GLU A 64 -23.38 -4.57 -7.34
CA GLU A 64 -22.58 -5.42 -6.44
C GLU A 64 -21.51 -6.20 -7.22
N CYS A 65 -21.86 -6.70 -8.40
CA CYS A 65 -20.92 -7.42 -9.25
C CYS A 65 -19.85 -6.50 -9.84
N THR A 66 -20.25 -5.31 -10.31
CA THR A 66 -19.30 -4.29 -10.78
C THR A 66 -18.36 -3.88 -9.65
N MET A 67 -18.87 -3.63 -8.45
CA MET A 67 -18.02 -3.30 -7.29
C MET A 67 -17.06 -4.43 -6.93
N ALA A 68 -17.50 -5.69 -6.96
CA ALA A 68 -16.64 -6.83 -6.64
C ALA A 68 -15.51 -7.00 -7.67
N THR A 69 -15.83 -6.88 -8.97
CA THR A 69 -14.85 -7.01 -10.05
C THR A 69 -13.89 -5.82 -10.09
N SER A 70 -14.38 -4.59 -9.95
CA SER A 70 -13.56 -3.39 -9.79
C SER A 70 -12.67 -3.47 -8.55
N GLY A 71 -13.21 -3.84 -7.39
CA GLY A 71 -12.45 -3.95 -6.15
C GLY A 71 -11.33 -5.00 -6.26
N ARG A 72 -11.60 -6.14 -6.90
CA ARG A 72 -10.59 -7.16 -7.14
C ARG A 72 -9.51 -6.72 -8.13
N ALA A 73 -9.89 -6.06 -9.22
CA ALA A 73 -8.94 -5.49 -10.18
C ALA A 73 -8.03 -4.46 -9.52
N ALA A 74 -8.60 -3.57 -8.69
CA ALA A 74 -7.84 -2.56 -7.96
C ALA A 74 -6.82 -3.20 -7.00
N GLN A 75 -7.21 -4.20 -6.21
CA GLN A 75 -6.28 -4.91 -5.31
C GLN A 75 -5.09 -5.50 -6.06
N ILE A 76 -5.34 -6.22 -7.16
CA ILE A 76 -4.29 -6.87 -7.94
C ILE A 76 -3.38 -5.81 -8.60
N ALA A 77 -3.96 -4.74 -9.16
CA ALA A 77 -3.19 -3.66 -9.76
C ALA A 77 -2.34 -2.92 -8.73
N GLU A 78 -2.87 -2.65 -7.52
CA GLU A 78 -2.10 -2.03 -6.45
C GLU A 78 -0.93 -2.89 -5.98
N GLU A 79 -1.13 -4.21 -5.86
CA GLU A 79 -0.06 -5.16 -5.52
C GLU A 79 1.04 -5.15 -6.58
N TRP A 80 0.67 -5.16 -7.86
CA TRP A 80 1.62 -5.12 -8.96
C TRP A 80 2.42 -3.82 -9.01
N VAL A 81 1.76 -2.65 -8.89
CA VAL A 81 2.45 -1.35 -8.85
C VAL A 81 3.37 -1.25 -7.63
N ARG A 82 2.93 -1.74 -6.46
CA ARG A 82 3.78 -1.78 -5.27
C ARG A 82 5.00 -2.67 -5.47
N GLU A 83 4.84 -3.78 -6.18
CA GLU A 83 5.96 -4.65 -6.50
C GLU A 83 6.97 -3.94 -7.43
N GLU A 84 6.49 -3.29 -8.48
CA GLU A 84 7.35 -2.63 -9.48
C GLU A 84 8.09 -1.41 -8.92
N TYR A 85 7.40 -0.55 -8.17
CA TYR A 85 7.94 0.75 -7.75
C TYR A 85 8.57 0.74 -6.35
N ILE A 86 8.27 -0.26 -5.52
CA ILE A 86 8.72 -0.31 -4.12
C ILE A 86 9.48 -1.61 -3.83
N ASN A 87 8.77 -2.75 -3.84
CA ASN A 87 9.34 -3.98 -3.28
C ASN A 87 10.46 -4.56 -4.17
N GLY A 88 10.27 -4.57 -5.48
CA GLY A 88 11.24 -5.05 -6.47
C GLY A 88 12.55 -4.27 -6.40
N PRO A 89 12.52 -2.94 -6.53
CA PRO A 89 13.72 -2.10 -6.43
C PRO A 89 14.46 -2.27 -5.10
N LEU A 90 13.73 -2.28 -3.97
CA LEU A 90 14.34 -2.50 -2.65
C LEU A 90 14.94 -3.91 -2.52
N ARG A 91 14.25 -4.95 -3.01
CA ARG A 91 14.75 -6.33 -2.99
C ARG A 91 16.06 -6.45 -3.78
N GLU A 92 16.14 -5.84 -4.96
CA GLU A 92 17.36 -5.81 -5.75
C GLU A 92 18.49 -5.06 -5.05
N TYR A 93 18.18 -3.93 -4.42
CA TYR A 93 19.15 -3.14 -3.66
C TYR A 93 19.75 -3.96 -2.51
N TYR A 94 18.90 -4.58 -1.67
CA TYR A 94 19.34 -5.38 -0.54
C TYR A 94 20.05 -6.68 -0.96
N ALA A 95 19.71 -7.25 -2.12
CA ALA A 95 20.45 -8.38 -2.66
C ALA A 95 21.90 -8.01 -3.05
N LYS A 96 22.12 -6.75 -3.47
CA LYS A 96 23.45 -6.21 -3.86
C LYS A 96 24.20 -5.62 -2.67
N HIS A 97 23.49 -5.18 -1.65
CA HIS A 97 24.03 -4.63 -0.40
C HIS A 97 23.58 -5.51 0.77
N PRO A 98 24.08 -6.76 0.87
CA PRO A 98 23.91 -7.58 2.06
C PRO A 98 24.83 -7.04 3.17
N GLU A 99 24.65 -5.77 3.55
CA GLU A 99 25.16 -5.30 4.83
C GLU A 99 24.40 -6.05 5.92
N PRO A 100 25.08 -6.49 6.99
CA PRO A 100 24.42 -7.21 8.06
C PRO A 100 23.38 -6.28 8.68
N PHE A 101 22.20 -6.79 9.01
CA PHE A 101 21.48 -6.24 10.16
C PHE A 101 22.40 -6.44 11.38
N GLY A 102 23.32 -5.50 11.63
CA GLY A 102 24.36 -5.60 12.65
C GLY A 102 25.31 -4.42 12.67
N GLY A 103 25.02 -3.46 13.56
CA GLY A 103 25.86 -2.31 13.95
C GLY A 103 25.27 -0.99 13.45
N GLU A 104 24.66 -0.13 14.26
CA GLU A 104 24.98 0.24 15.63
C GLU A 104 23.79 -0.05 16.57
N GLU A 105 24.02 -0.80 17.65
CA GLU A 105 23.23 -0.61 18.87
C GLU A 105 23.44 0.86 19.26
N ASP A 106 22.43 1.66 18.96
CA ASP A 106 22.35 3.00 19.48
C ASP A 106 22.14 2.85 20.99
N ASP A 107 23.21 3.05 21.75
CA ASP A 107 23.25 3.27 23.20
C ASP A 107 22.52 4.59 23.57
N ARG A 108 21.41 4.87 22.88
CA ARG A 108 20.45 5.92 23.17
C ARG A 108 19.71 5.48 24.43
N TRP A 109 20.28 5.89 25.56
CA TRP A 109 19.65 6.06 26.87
C TRP A 109 18.15 5.73 26.87
N VAL A 110 17.81 4.56 27.40
CA VAL A 110 16.44 4.23 27.79
C VAL A 110 16.16 5.11 29.02
N PRO A 111 15.17 6.02 29.00
CA PRO A 111 14.65 6.56 30.23
C PRO A 111 14.15 5.36 31.05
N GLU A 112 14.66 5.17 32.27
CA GLU A 112 13.96 4.35 33.25
C GLU A 112 12.56 4.96 33.41
N GLU A 113 11.59 4.51 32.63
CA GLU A 113 10.18 4.73 32.91
C GLU A 113 9.84 3.78 34.05
N ASP A 114 9.59 4.38 35.21
CA ASP A 114 9.07 3.73 36.41
C ASP A 114 7.93 2.76 36.03
N GLU A 115 8.18 1.45 36.16
CA GLU A 115 7.24 0.36 35.88
C GLU A 115 6.09 0.25 36.91
N ASP A 116 5.48 1.37 37.32
CA ASP A 116 4.48 1.35 38.41
C ASP A 116 3.07 1.84 38.05
N ASP A 117 2.74 2.22 36.80
CA ASP A 117 1.41 2.82 36.52
C ASP A 117 0.61 2.27 35.32
N LEU A 118 1.00 1.14 34.72
CA LEU A 118 0.24 0.51 33.62
C LEU A 118 -0.72 -0.61 34.06
N ASN A 119 -0.83 -0.88 35.37
CA ASN A 119 -1.75 -1.87 35.92
C ASN A 119 -2.86 -1.26 36.77
N ASP A 120 -3.12 0.05 36.66
CA ASP A 120 -4.33 0.66 37.23
C ASP A 120 -5.54 0.40 36.32
N PRO A 121 -6.49 -0.48 36.72
CA PRO A 121 -7.69 -0.76 35.95
C PRO A 121 -8.64 0.44 35.80
N ASP A 122 -8.42 1.55 36.53
CA ASP A 122 -9.26 2.75 36.42
C ASP A 122 -8.88 3.66 35.23
N ASN A 123 -7.79 3.39 34.51
CA ASN A 123 -7.34 4.23 33.38
C ASN A 123 -8.10 3.94 32.06
N TRP A 124 -8.69 2.76 31.89
CA TRP A 124 -9.49 2.42 30.70
C TRP A 124 -10.90 3.02 30.70
N ALA A 125 -11.41 3.49 31.83
CA ALA A 125 -12.78 4.02 31.93
C ALA A 125 -12.93 5.49 31.49
N ARG A 126 -11.84 6.18 31.12
CA ARG A 126 -11.85 7.62 30.81
C ARG A 126 -11.80 7.98 29.32
N GLU A 127 -11.41 7.07 28.43
CA GLU A 127 -11.28 7.38 27.00
C GLU A 127 -12.56 7.13 26.18
N GLU A 128 -13.54 6.35 26.68
CA GLU A 128 -14.78 6.07 25.93
C GLU A 128 -15.85 7.18 25.97
N GLN A 129 -15.62 8.32 26.64
CA GLN A 129 -16.58 9.44 26.69
C GLN A 129 -16.30 10.60 25.73
N GLN A 130 -15.26 10.53 24.88
CA GLN A 130 -14.94 11.63 23.95
C GLN A 130 -15.41 11.44 22.50
N TYR A 131 -16.10 10.33 22.17
CA TYR A 131 -16.63 10.07 20.82
C TYR A 131 -18.16 9.97 20.73
N LEU A 132 -18.87 10.68 21.62
CA LEU A 132 -20.32 10.86 21.51
C LEU A 132 -20.69 12.33 21.69
N PHE A 133 -20.38 13.18 20.70
CA PHE A 133 -21.14 14.40 20.38
C PHE A 133 -20.99 14.75 18.89
#